data_AF-A0A662KVW4-F1
#
_entry.id   AF-A0A662KVW4-F1
#
_cell.length_a   1.000
_cell.length_b   1.000
_cell.length_c   1.000
_cell.angle_alpha   90.00
_cell.angle_beta   90.00
_cell.angle_gamma   90.00
#
_symmetry.space_group_name_H-M   'P 1'
#
loop_
_entity.id
_entity.type
_entity.pdbx_description
1 polymer ?
#
loop_
_entity_poly.entity_id
_entity_poly.type
_entity_poly.pdbx_seq_one_letter_code
_entity_poly.pdbx_strand_id
1 'polypeptide(L)'
;AIRIFSAILVFIPFVYGMKYYYWQLAFLVVMLAGVLYIEIKLVTLKKFDRKKIRKLIAGATFLRYAVVPVMLMSLIGIAGGLILAFLPIAWYIAFTPLTGTKIFQPEM
;
A
#
# COMPACT_ATOMS: atom_id res chain seq x y z
N ALA A 1 14.06 -11.53 -1.70
CA ALA A 1 13.63 -12.56 -0.74
C ALA A 1 12.60 -12.03 0.26
N ILE A 2 12.95 -11.11 1.18
CA ILE A 2 12.07 -10.64 2.27
C ILE A 2 10.69 -10.14 1.78
N ARG A 3 10.64 -9.41 0.67
CA ARG A 3 9.40 -8.81 0.13
C ARG A 3 8.42 -9.84 -0.43
N ILE A 4 8.94 -10.89 -1.06
CA ILE A 4 8.13 -12.02 -1.56
C ILE A 4 7.56 -12.79 -0.37
N PHE A 5 8.37 -12.99 0.67
CA PHE A 5 7.91 -13.62 1.92
C PHE A 5 6.77 -12.82 2.57
N SER A 6 6.90 -11.50 2.68
CA SER A 6 5.81 -10.64 3.18
C SER A 6 4.54 -10.73 2.34
N ALA A 7 4.65 -10.84 1.01
CA ALA A 7 3.49 -10.96 0.13
C ALA A 7 2.73 -12.28 0.35
N ILE A 8 3.43 -13.38 0.60
CA ILE A 8 2.82 -14.68 0.92
C ILE A 8 2.14 -14.63 2.30
N LEU A 9 2.76 -13.94 3.26
CA LEU A 9 2.29 -13.84 4.64
C LEU A 9 0.89 -13.23 4.77
N VAL A 10 0.53 -12.34 3.85
CA VAL A 10 -0.81 -11.72 3.78
C VAL A 10 -1.91 -12.75 3.56
N PHE A 11 -1.61 -13.90 2.96
CA PHE A 11 -2.61 -14.93 2.69
C PHE A 11 -2.77 -15.96 3.82
N ILE A 12 -1.84 -15.99 4.78
CA ILE A 12 -1.86 -16.95 5.89
C ILE A 12 -3.20 -16.94 6.64
N PRO A 13 -3.78 -15.79 7.02
CA PRO A 13 -5.01 -15.78 7.79
C PRO A 13 -6.20 -16.45 7.07
N PHE A 14 -6.24 -16.42 5.73
CA PHE A 14 -7.27 -17.10 4.95
C PHE A 14 -7.11 -18.63 4.94
N VAL A 15 -5.87 -19.13 4.98
CA VAL A 15 -5.59 -20.57 5.10
C VAL A 15 -6.04 -21.11 6.46
N TYR A 16 -5.93 -20.28 7.52
CA TYR A 16 -6.41 -20.61 8.86
C TYR A 16 -7.92 -20.40 9.07
N GLY A 17 -8.70 -20.18 8.01
CA GLY A 17 -10.16 -20.16 8.07
C GLY A 17 -10.77 -18.80 8.37
N MET A 18 -10.03 -17.69 8.19
CA MET A 18 -10.65 -16.36 8.20
C MET A 18 -11.70 -16.28 7.09
N LYS A 19 -12.89 -15.73 7.40
CA LYS A 19 -13.90 -15.46 6.38
C LYS A 19 -13.29 -14.55 5.30
N TYR A 20 -13.67 -14.74 4.05
CA TYR A 20 -13.22 -13.89 2.94
C TYR A 20 -14.29 -13.77 1.88
N TYR A 21 -14.22 -12.69 1.11
CA TYR A 21 -14.93 -12.59 -0.15
C TYR A 21 -14.04 -13.09 -1.29
N TYR A 22 -14.60 -13.80 -2.28
CA TYR A 22 -13.79 -14.31 -3.40
C TYR A 22 -13.07 -13.19 -4.18
N TRP A 23 -13.73 -12.04 -4.35
CA TRP A 23 -13.12 -10.87 -5.02
C TRP A 23 -11.98 -10.24 -4.20
N GLN A 24 -12.02 -10.35 -2.87
CA GLN A 24 -11.01 -9.79 -1.97
C GLN A 24 -9.65 -10.45 -2.20
N LEU A 25 -9.62 -11.77 -2.41
CA LEU A 25 -8.38 -12.50 -2.69
C LEU A 25 -7.76 -12.06 -4.02
N ALA A 26 -8.58 -11.97 -5.08
CA ALA A 26 -8.11 -11.48 -6.37
C ALA A 26 -7.58 -10.04 -6.27
N PHE A 27 -8.27 -9.19 -5.52
CA PHE A 27 -7.86 -7.80 -5.30
C PHE A 27 -6.53 -7.70 -4.51
N LEU A 28 -6.34 -8.53 -3.48
CA LEU A 28 -5.08 -8.61 -2.73
C LEU A 28 -3.90 -9.03 -3.61
N VAL A 29 -4.10 -10.00 -4.52
CA VAL A 29 -3.06 -10.41 -5.48
C VAL A 29 -2.66 -9.23 -6.37
N VAL A 30 -3.63 -8.47 -6.88
CA VAL A 30 -3.36 -7.28 -7.71
C VAL A 30 -2.61 -6.20 -6.91
N MET A 31 -3.01 -5.94 -5.66
CA MET A 31 -2.33 -4.98 -4.80
C MET A 31 -0.87 -5.38 -4.54
N LEU A 32 -0.63 -6.65 -4.22
CA LEU A 32 0.72 -7.17 -3.98
C LEU A 32 1.58 -7.13 -5.24
N ALA A 33 1.02 -7.46 -6.41
CA ALA A 33 1.69 -7.28 -7.69
C ALA A 33 2.07 -5.80 -7.92
N GLY A 34 1.18 -4.86 -7.58
CA GLY A 34 1.45 -3.43 -7.60
C GLY A 34 2.60 -3.02 -6.68
N VAL A 35 2.65 -3.54 -5.45
CA VAL A 35 3.76 -3.29 -4.50
C VAL A 35 5.08 -3.77 -5.10
N LEU A 36 5.13 -5.01 -5.58
CA LEU A 36 6.33 -5.59 -6.18
C LEU A 36 6.78 -4.82 -7.43
N TYR A 37 5.84 -4.41 -8.28
CA TYR A 37 6.14 -3.59 -9.46
C TYR A 37 6.81 -2.26 -9.08
N ILE A 38 6.27 -1.55 -8.09
CA ILE A 38 6.86 -0.27 -7.63
C ILE A 38 8.26 -0.50 -7.04
N GLU A 39 8.45 -1.58 -6.28
CA GLU A 39 9.75 -1.95 -5.71
C GLU A 39 10.79 -2.29 -6.79
N ILE A 40 10.43 -3.10 -7.78
CA ILE A 40 11.30 -3.43 -8.91
C ILE A 40 11.67 -2.15 -9.67
N LYS A 41 10.71 -1.25 -9.88
CA LYS A 41 10.93 0.03 -10.55
C LYS A 41 11.84 0.97 -9.75
N LEU A 42 11.80 0.91 -8.42
CA LEU A 42 12.71 1.65 -7.55
C LEU A 42 14.15 1.14 -7.67
N VAL A 43 14.34 -0.19 -7.68
CA VAL A 43 15.67 -0.81 -7.75
C VAL A 43 16.29 -0.72 -9.15
N THR A 44 15.48 -0.73 -10.21
CA THR A 44 15.95 -0.63 -11.61
C THR A 44 16.13 0.80 -12.11
N LEU A 45 15.96 1.81 -11.24
CA LEU A 45 16.08 3.21 -11.62
C LEU A 45 17.54 3.58 -11.93
N LYS A 46 17.87 3.74 -13.22
CA LYS A 46 19.24 4.04 -13.68
C LYS A 46 19.75 5.45 -13.32
N LYS A 47 18.86 6.40 -13.10
CA LYS A 47 19.19 7.80 -12.78
C LYS A 47 18.51 8.18 -11.48
N PHE A 48 19.28 8.75 -10.55
CA PHE A 48 18.75 9.26 -9.29
C PHE A 48 17.92 10.51 -9.54
N ASP A 49 16.60 10.38 -9.41
CA ASP A 49 15.65 11.49 -9.41
C ASP A 49 14.90 11.46 -8.09
N ARG A 50 15.22 12.42 -7.21
CA ARG A 50 14.68 12.50 -5.86
C ARG A 50 13.15 12.60 -5.83
N LYS A 51 12.55 13.36 -6.75
CA LYS A 51 11.11 13.56 -6.83
C LYS A 51 10.41 12.27 -7.25
N LYS A 52 10.96 11.59 -8.26
CA LYS A 52 10.45 10.31 -8.76
C LYS A 52 10.57 9.21 -7.70
N ILE A 53 11.71 9.12 -7.02
CA ILE A 53 11.95 8.15 -5.95
C ILE A 53 10.97 8.38 -4.80
N ARG A 54 10.80 9.63 -4.33
CA ARG A 54 9.86 9.95 -3.23
C ARG A 54 8.42 9.58 -3.60
N LYS A 55 7.98 9.84 -4.84
CA LYS A 55 6.64 9.43 -5.31
C LYS A 55 6.46 7.90 -5.33
N LEU A 56 7.47 7.16 -5.79
CA LEU A 56 7.43 5.70 -5.79
C LEU A 56 7.43 5.12 -4.37
N ILE A 57 8.26 5.67 -3.46
CA ILE A 57 8.28 5.24 -2.06
C ILE A 57 6.92 5.52 -1.39
N ALA A 58 6.36 6.72 -1.55
CA ALA A 58 5.06 7.05 -1.01
C ALA A 58 3.96 6.10 -1.54
N GLY A 59 3.96 5.84 -2.85
CA GLY A 59 3.04 4.88 -3.47
C GLY A 59 3.17 3.46 -2.92
N ALA A 60 4.41 2.96 -2.78
CA ALA A 60 4.65 1.65 -2.18
C ALA A 60 4.18 1.60 -0.72
N THR A 61 4.42 2.66 0.06
CA THR A 61 3.99 2.75 1.45
C THR A 61 2.47 2.73 1.56
N PHE A 62 1.76 3.61 0.84
CA PHE A 62 0.30 3.65 0.88
C PHE A 62 -0.33 2.33 0.43
N LEU A 63 0.19 1.73 -0.65
CA LEU A 63 -0.32 0.46 -1.14
C LEU A 63 -0.11 -0.66 -0.12
N ARG A 64 1.07 -0.75 0.52
CA ARG A 64 1.32 -1.72 1.60
C ARG A 64 0.42 -1.50 2.81
N TYR A 65 0.20 -0.25 3.22
CA TYR A 65 -0.73 0.04 4.31
C TYR A 65 -2.15 -0.40 3.95
N ALA A 66 -2.62 -0.13 2.73
CA ALA A 66 -3.96 -0.49 2.28
C ALA A 66 -4.20 -2.00 2.18
N VAL A 67 -3.16 -2.82 1.97
CA VAL A 67 -3.27 -4.29 1.92
C VAL A 67 -3.88 -4.85 3.21
N VAL A 68 -3.52 -4.32 4.37
CA VAL A 68 -3.99 -4.85 5.67
C VAL A 68 -5.48 -4.59 5.91
N PRO A 69 -6.02 -3.37 5.77
CA PRO A 69 -7.46 -3.12 5.83
C PRO A 69 -8.27 -3.92 4.81
N VAL A 70 -7.75 -4.08 3.59
CA VAL A 70 -8.38 -4.90 2.55
C VAL A 70 -8.42 -6.37 2.96
N MET A 71 -7.34 -6.89 3.55
CA MET A 71 -7.31 -8.24 4.11
C MET A 71 -8.33 -8.43 5.24
N LEU A 72 -8.61 -7.39 6.01
CA LEU A 72 -9.56 -7.43 7.14
C LEU A 72 -11.02 -7.14 6.74
N MET A 73 -11.32 -6.76 5.49
CA MET A 73 -12.67 -6.34 5.06
C MET A 73 -13.79 -7.34 5.38
N SER A 74 -13.50 -8.63 5.41
CA SER A 74 -14.45 -9.69 5.77
C SER A 74 -14.81 -9.72 7.26
N LEU A 75 -13.98 -9.10 8.12
CA LEU A 75 -14.20 -8.98 9.56
C LEU A 75 -14.79 -7.63 9.93
N ILE A 76 -14.23 -6.54 9.40
CA ILE A 76 -14.62 -5.16 9.75
C ILE A 76 -15.66 -4.56 8.80
N GLY A 77 -16.09 -5.32 7.80
CA GLY A 77 -16.96 -4.87 6.73
C GLY A 77 -16.23 -4.07 5.65
N ILE A 78 -16.84 -4.03 4.46
CA ILE A 78 -16.28 -3.32 3.28
C ILE A 78 -16.08 -1.84 3.59
N ALA A 79 -17.07 -1.19 4.22
CA ALA A 79 -16.99 0.22 4.59
C ALA A 79 -15.83 0.51 5.56
N GLY A 80 -15.68 -0.30 6.61
CA GLY A 80 -14.58 -0.16 7.57
C GLY A 80 -13.21 -0.35 6.93
N GLY A 81 -13.08 -1.37 6.06
CA GLY A 81 -11.84 -1.61 5.32
C GLY A 81 -11.49 -0.49 4.34
N LEU A 82 -12.48 0.09 3.64
CA LEU A 82 -12.24 1.22 2.75
C LEU A 82 -11.79 2.47 3.52
N ILE A 83 -12.46 2.80 4.63
CA ILE A 83 -12.09 3.94 5.47
C ILE A 83 -10.64 3.80 5.92
N LEU A 84 -10.26 2.65 6.48
CA LEU A 84 -8.89 2.41 6.96
C LEU A 84 -7.86 2.36 5.83
N ALA A 85 -8.22 1.89 4.63
CA ALA A 85 -7.33 1.87 3.48
C ALA A 85 -7.01 3.28 2.96
N PHE A 86 -8.00 4.18 2.96
CA PHE A 86 -7.83 5.56 2.47
C PHE A 86 -7.35 6.54 3.56
N LEU A 87 -7.54 6.21 4.84
CA LEU A 87 -7.18 7.08 5.96
C LEU A 87 -5.74 7.62 5.89
N PRO A 88 -4.70 6.82 5.59
CA PRO A 88 -3.32 7.34 5.52
C PRO A 88 -3.14 8.34 4.38
N ILE A 89 -3.84 8.16 3.26
CA ILE A 89 -3.78 9.05 2.10
C ILE A 89 -4.50 10.36 2.42
N ALA A 90 -5.70 10.25 2.99
CA ALA A 90 -6.48 11.41 3.42
C ALA A 90 -5.71 12.24 4.46
N TRP A 91 -5.10 11.57 5.44
CA TRP A 91 -4.25 12.22 6.44
C TRP A 91 -3.04 12.88 5.81
N TYR A 92 -2.32 12.18 4.92
CA TYR A 92 -1.18 12.77 4.21
C TYR A 92 -1.58 14.05 3.47
N ILE A 93 -2.69 14.04 2.74
CA ILE A 93 -3.16 15.21 1.98
C ILE A 93 -3.60 16.35 2.90
N ALA A 94 -4.33 16.04 3.98
CA ALA A 94 -4.84 17.05 4.91
C ALA A 94 -3.73 17.75 5.69
N PHE A 95 -2.70 17.02 6.11
CA PHE A 95 -1.65 17.53 7.00
C PHE A 95 -0.38 18.01 6.27
N THR A 96 -0.15 17.64 5.00
CA THR A 96 1.01 18.14 4.24
C THR A 96 1.05 19.67 4.11
N PRO A 97 -0.06 20.40 3.87
CA PRO A 97 -0.03 21.87 3.84
C PRO A 97 0.49 22.52 5.12
N LEU A 98 0.29 21.88 6.28
CA LEU A 98 0.76 22.38 7.57
C LEU A 98 2.27 22.30 7.74
N THR A 99 2.97 21.51 6.92
CA THR A 99 4.44 21.42 6.96
C THR A 99 5.11 22.45 6.06
N GLY A 100 4.35 23.32 5.38
CA GLY A 100 4.89 24.31 4.44
C GLY A 100 5.45 23.69 3.15
N THR A 101 5.28 22.39 2.93
CA THR A 101 5.77 21.66 1.77
C THR A 101 4.64 21.34 0.81
N LYS A 102 4.95 21.25 -0.49
CA LYS A 102 3.97 20.80 -1.49
C LYS A 102 3.83 19.27 -1.43
N ILE A 103 2.61 18.79 -1.64
CA ILE A 103 2.30 17.36 -1.69
C ILE A 103 3.21 16.67 -2.73
N PHE A 104 3.85 15.57 -2.32
CA PHE A 104 4.81 14.81 -3.14
C PHE A 104 6.03 15.58 -3.64
N GLN A 105 6.47 16.65 -2.96
CA GLN A 105 7.75 17.31 -3.24
C GLN A 105 8.85 16.91 -2.24
N PRO A 106 10.13 16.93 -2.67
CA PRO A 106 11.25 16.83 -1.75
C PRO A 106 11.31 18.06 -0.83
N GLU A 107 11.47 17.85 0.47
CA GLU A 107 11.92 18.91 1.40
C GLU A 107 13.35 19.28 1.04
N MET A 108 13.69 20.57 1.03
CA MET A 108 15.00 21.06 0.61
C MET A 108 16.12 20.27 1.28
#